data_AF-A0A7C1GJJ0-F1
#
_entry.id   AF-A0A7C1GJJ0-F1
#
_cell.length_a   1.000
_cell.length_b   1.000
_cell.length_c   1.000
_cell.angle_alpha   90.00
_cell.angle_beta   90.00
_cell.angle_gamma   90.00
#
_symmetry.space_group_name_H-M   'P 1'
#
loop_
_entity.id
_entity.type
_entity.pdbx_description
1 polymer ?
#
loop_
_entity_poly.entity_id
_entity_poly.type
_entity_poly.pdbx_seq_one_letter_code
_entity_poly.pdbx_strand_id
1 'polypeptide(L)'
;MGFAALQRVLLKRHEISCSVSYTMGAWRKRRLSATNGFQATKESSGMSKKHDNIKRRDFLKRTAGIAAGAAAFPYIVPSSALGLAGTVSPGNRITVGCIGLGGMGSGNMSGFLDRADAQVVAVCDVDSRHRRNAMMNVNRKYGNEDCAEYNDFRELLARDDIDAVSIAVPDHWHALVSVKAAQAGKDIYGEKPLAYNITEGRAVVDAVKRYGRVWQTGSWQRSQQHFRFGCELVRNGRIGKIHTVKVGLPNTNSIHEGSTSPCEPPEGFDYDMWLGPAPYAPYCEARCHWNFRWISDYAGGQLTDWAGHHI
;
A
#
# COMPACT_ATOMS: atom_id res chain seq x y z
N MET A 1 -12.09 -42.82 -3.15
CA MET A 1 -11.32 -43.91 -3.78
C MET A 1 -10.66 -43.33 -5.03
N GLY A 2 -9.39 -43.51 -5.36
CA GLY A 2 -8.29 -44.17 -4.63
C GLY A 2 -7.11 -44.47 -5.56
N PHE A 3 -5.94 -43.89 -5.27
CA PHE A 3 -4.58 -44.36 -5.62
C PHE A 3 -4.20 -44.89 -7.04
N ALA A 4 -3.39 -44.09 -7.72
CA ALA A 4 -2.00 -44.36 -8.13
C ALA A 4 -1.59 -45.42 -9.21
N ALA A 5 -0.86 -44.88 -10.21
CA ALA A 5 0.44 -45.35 -10.76
C ALA A 5 0.55 -46.49 -11.81
N LEU A 6 1.10 -46.15 -13.00
CA LEU A 6 2.36 -46.69 -13.58
C LEU A 6 2.74 -45.90 -14.89
N GLN A 7 3.92 -46.07 -15.51
CA GLN A 7 5.24 -45.54 -15.11
C GLN A 7 6.21 -45.43 -16.34
N ARG A 8 6.84 -44.25 -16.52
CA ARG A 8 8.14 -43.93 -17.21
C ARG A 8 8.56 -44.62 -18.54
N VAL A 9 8.95 -43.78 -19.51
CA VAL A 9 10.10 -44.00 -20.42
C VAL A 9 10.99 -42.73 -20.46
N LEU A 10 12.26 -42.90 -20.80
CA LEU A 10 13.39 -41.95 -20.72
C LEU A 10 13.67 -41.28 -22.11
N LEU A 11 14.54 -40.27 -22.34
CA LEU A 11 15.61 -39.61 -21.56
C LEU A 11 15.97 -38.23 -22.19
N LYS A 12 16.58 -37.31 -21.40
CA LYS A 12 17.52 -36.21 -21.78
C LYS A 12 17.03 -34.88 -22.44
N ARG A 13 17.51 -33.78 -21.81
CA ARG A 13 17.81 -32.40 -22.32
C ARG A 13 16.61 -31.53 -22.75
N HIS A 14 16.29 -30.39 -22.12
CA HIS A 14 17.12 -29.38 -21.45
C HIS A 14 16.42 -28.77 -20.21
N GLU A 15 17.19 -28.32 -19.23
CA GLU A 15 16.68 -27.56 -18.08
C GLU A 15 16.37 -26.11 -18.45
N ILE A 16 15.08 -25.74 -18.42
CA ILE A 16 14.65 -24.39 -18.03
C ILE A 16 13.47 -24.55 -17.07
N SER A 17 13.77 -24.76 -15.79
CA SER A 17 12.76 -24.63 -14.74
C SER A 17 12.44 -23.15 -14.53
N CYS A 18 11.31 -22.70 -15.07
CA CYS A 18 10.76 -21.38 -14.75
C CYS A 18 9.59 -21.52 -13.77
N SER A 19 9.87 -22.04 -12.58
CA SER A 19 8.90 -22.13 -11.48
C SER A 19 8.67 -20.75 -10.84
N VAL A 20 7.91 -19.88 -11.50
CA VAL A 20 7.51 -18.59 -10.92
C VAL A 20 6.29 -18.78 -10.01
N SER A 21 6.56 -19.29 -8.81
CA SER A 21 5.58 -19.31 -7.71
C SER A 21 5.33 -17.89 -7.21
N TYR A 22 4.33 -17.21 -7.79
CA TYR A 22 3.78 -15.97 -7.21
C TYR A 22 2.98 -16.29 -5.94
N THR A 23 3.68 -16.47 -4.82
CA THR A 23 3.10 -16.27 -3.50
C THR A 23 3.22 -14.79 -3.12
N MET A 24 2.23 -14.24 -2.42
CA MET A 24 2.28 -12.87 -1.86
C MET A 24 3.26 -12.75 -0.66
N GLY A 25 4.28 -13.60 -0.60
CA GLY A 25 5.27 -13.65 0.50
C GLY A 25 6.30 -12.52 0.50
N ALA A 26 6.18 -11.53 -0.40
CA ALA A 26 7.06 -10.37 -0.46
C ALA A 26 6.89 -9.42 0.75
N TRP A 27 5.68 -9.38 1.33
CA TRP A 27 5.33 -8.52 2.47
C TRP A 27 5.68 -9.21 3.80
N ARG A 28 6.98 -9.34 4.09
CA ARG A 28 7.48 -9.77 5.41
C ARG A 28 8.22 -8.62 6.08
N LYS A 29 7.87 -8.33 7.34
CA LYS A 29 8.54 -7.33 8.20
C LYS A 29 10.07 -7.50 8.18
N ARG A 30 10.77 -6.65 7.41
CA ARG A 30 12.23 -6.58 7.39
C ARG A 30 12.72 -5.76 8.58
N ARG A 31 13.06 -6.43 9.68
CA ARG A 31 13.72 -5.81 10.82
C ARG A 31 15.19 -5.55 10.47
N LEU A 32 15.53 -4.32 10.09
CA LEU A 32 16.91 -3.92 9.84
C LEU A 32 17.66 -3.74 11.18
N SER A 33 18.59 -4.66 11.47
CA SER A 33 19.56 -4.50 12.56
C SER A 33 20.77 -3.75 12.04
N ALA A 34 20.91 -2.47 12.38
CA ALA A 34 22.05 -1.66 11.98
C ALA A 34 23.24 -1.86 12.92
N THR A 35 24.18 -2.73 12.55
CA THR A 35 25.53 -2.80 13.15
C THR A 35 26.58 -3.09 12.08
N ASN A 36 27.11 -2.02 11.46
CA ASN A 36 28.37 -2.11 10.71
C ASN A 36 29.50 -1.63 11.62
N GLY A 37 30.43 -2.53 11.92
CA GLY A 37 31.62 -2.23 12.72
C GLY A 37 32.68 -1.48 11.92
N PHE A 38 33.49 -0.69 12.61
CA PHE A 38 34.70 -0.09 12.09
C PHE A 38 35.90 -0.79 12.73
N GLN A 39 36.76 -1.40 11.92
CA GLN A 39 38.03 -1.99 12.37
C GLN A 39 39.18 -1.05 12.03
N ALA A 40 39.96 -0.66 13.04
CA ALA A 40 41.27 -0.04 12.92
C ALA A 40 42.24 -0.69 13.92
N THR A 41 43.54 -0.50 13.71
CA THR A 41 44.57 -1.49 14.04
C THR A 41 45.18 -1.43 15.44
N LYS A 42 45.91 -2.50 15.78
CA LYS A 42 46.59 -2.77 17.06
C LYS A 42 47.69 -1.76 17.40
N GLU A 43 47.78 -1.42 18.68
CA GLU A 43 49.05 -1.22 19.41
C GLU A 43 48.97 -1.92 20.78
N SER A 44 50.12 -2.28 21.35
CA SER A 44 50.21 -3.11 22.56
C SER A 44 50.97 -2.44 23.70
N SER A 45 50.35 -2.31 24.87
CA SER A 45 51.03 -2.10 26.14
C SER A 45 50.19 -2.70 27.27
N GLY A 46 50.78 -3.59 28.08
CA GLY A 46 50.06 -4.28 29.16
C GLY A 46 49.93 -3.43 30.42
N MET A 47 48.79 -3.53 31.11
CA MET A 47 48.64 -3.09 32.50
C MET A 47 47.58 -3.94 33.22
N SER A 48 47.87 -4.25 34.49
CA SER A 48 47.10 -5.04 35.46
C SER A 48 45.55 -5.07 35.34
N LYS A 49 44.96 -6.28 35.45
CA LYS A 49 43.52 -6.47 35.66
C LYS A 49 43.11 -5.98 37.05
N LYS A 50 42.27 -4.94 37.14
CA LYS A 50 41.38 -4.73 38.30
C LYS A 50 40.00 -5.30 37.99
N HIS A 51 39.50 -6.17 38.86
CA HIS A 51 38.10 -6.61 38.82
C HIS A 51 37.23 -5.61 39.59
N ASP A 52 36.64 -4.66 38.87
CA ASP A 52 35.63 -3.79 39.46
C ASP A 52 34.32 -4.57 39.64
N ASN A 53 34.03 -4.93 40.90
CA ASN A 53 32.80 -5.59 41.28
C ASN A 53 31.60 -4.65 41.07
N ILE A 54 30.89 -4.81 39.95
CA ILE A 54 29.60 -4.16 39.71
C ILE A 54 28.62 -4.60 40.82
N LYS A 55 28.38 -3.72 41.78
CA LYS A 55 27.44 -3.98 42.88
C LYS A 55 26.02 -4.07 42.30
N ARG A 56 25.26 -5.10 42.67
CA ARG A 56 23.86 -5.32 42.23
C ARG A 56 22.96 -4.08 42.39
N ARG A 57 23.23 -3.21 43.37
CA ARG A 57 22.51 -1.94 43.61
C ARG A 57 22.71 -0.90 42.50
N ASP A 58 23.84 -0.89 41.81
CA ASP A 58 24.12 0.07 40.73
C ASP A 58 23.56 -0.40 39.38
N PHE A 59 23.44 -1.71 39.19
CA PHE A 59 22.67 -2.28 38.08
C PHE A 59 21.19 -1.92 38.20
N LEU A 60 20.55 -2.16 39.36
CA LEU A 60 19.14 -1.84 39.60
C LEU A 60 18.81 -0.34 39.42
N LYS A 61 19.73 0.55 39.82
CA LYS A 61 19.60 2.00 39.56
C LYS A 61 19.62 2.33 38.06
N ARG A 62 20.43 1.63 37.26
CA ARG A 62 20.45 1.80 35.80
C ARG A 62 19.19 1.24 35.13
N THR A 63 18.60 0.15 35.63
CA THR A 63 17.33 -0.37 35.09
C THR A 63 16.16 0.57 35.38
N ALA A 64 16.11 1.16 36.58
CA ALA A 64 15.06 2.14 36.94
C ALA A 64 15.09 3.41 36.07
N GLY A 65 16.28 3.89 35.68
CA GLY A 65 16.44 5.06 34.82
C GLY A 65 15.91 4.88 33.38
N ILE A 66 15.86 3.65 32.88
CA ILE A 66 15.33 3.36 31.52
C ILE A 66 13.80 3.29 31.53
N ALA A 67 13.18 2.84 32.64
CA ALA A 67 11.73 2.78 32.76
C ALA A 67 11.04 4.16 32.76
N ALA A 68 11.72 5.20 33.24
CA ALA A 68 11.17 6.56 33.29
C ALA A 68 11.06 7.26 31.91
N GLY A 69 11.84 6.82 30.91
CA GLY A 69 11.85 7.42 29.56
C GLY A 69 10.77 6.86 28.61
N ALA A 70 10.14 5.74 28.95
CA ALA A 70 9.18 5.04 28.08
C ALA A 70 7.71 5.37 28.37
N ALA A 71 7.42 6.27 29.32
CA ALA A 71 6.08 6.57 29.81
C ALA A 71 5.43 7.83 29.20
N ALA A 72 6.04 8.43 28.17
CA ALA A 72 5.64 9.75 27.63
C ALA A 72 4.75 9.70 26.37
N PHE A 73 4.46 8.51 25.82
CA PHE A 73 3.42 8.32 24.81
C PHE A 73 2.59 7.10 25.20
N PRO A 74 1.25 7.18 25.28
CA PRO A 74 0.41 6.01 25.37
C PRO A 74 0.51 5.29 24.01
N TYR A 75 1.34 4.25 23.95
CA TYR A 75 1.35 3.33 22.82
C TYR A 75 0.07 2.51 22.90
N ILE A 76 -1.03 3.09 22.41
CA ILE A 76 -2.33 2.41 22.27
C ILE A 76 -2.13 1.34 21.20
N VAL A 77 -1.68 0.16 21.62
CA VAL A 77 -1.72 -1.04 20.80
C VAL A 77 -3.21 -1.37 20.62
N PRO A 78 -3.73 -1.35 19.38
CA PRO A 78 -5.14 -1.65 19.11
C PRO A 78 -5.57 -2.96 19.77
N SER A 79 -6.76 -3.01 20.35
CA SER A 79 -7.35 -4.25 20.89
C SER A 79 -7.40 -5.37 19.83
N SER A 80 -7.60 -4.99 18.57
CA SER A 80 -7.50 -5.84 17.38
C SER A 80 -6.12 -6.50 17.19
N ALA A 81 -5.05 -5.89 17.69
CA ALA A 81 -3.70 -6.46 17.71
C ALA A 81 -3.45 -7.47 18.86
N LEU A 82 -4.49 -7.87 19.62
CA LEU A 82 -4.43 -8.96 20.59
C LEU A 82 -5.06 -10.28 20.10
N GLY A 83 -5.53 -10.33 18.85
CA GLY A 83 -5.70 -11.58 18.11
C GLY A 83 -6.92 -12.42 18.48
N LEU A 84 -8.11 -11.93 18.13
CA LEU A 84 -9.31 -12.78 18.02
C LEU A 84 -9.27 -13.61 16.72
N ALA A 85 -9.82 -14.83 16.79
CA ALA A 85 -10.06 -15.77 15.67
C ALA A 85 -8.83 -16.40 14.95
N GLY A 86 -7.91 -17.00 15.71
CA GLY A 86 -7.20 -18.22 15.29
C GLY A 86 -6.31 -18.18 14.04
N THR A 87 -5.98 -17.00 13.52
CA THR A 87 -5.28 -16.82 12.24
C THR A 87 -4.22 -15.71 12.35
N VAL A 88 -2.97 -16.07 12.00
CA VAL A 88 -1.73 -15.24 12.00
C VAL A 88 -1.54 -14.43 13.30
N SER A 89 -0.54 -14.79 14.11
CA SER A 89 -0.26 -14.05 15.35
C SER A 89 -0.14 -12.54 15.08
N PRO A 90 -0.73 -11.66 15.91
CA PRO A 90 -0.91 -10.25 15.54
C PRO A 90 0.36 -9.50 15.13
N GLY A 91 1.51 -9.80 15.75
CA GLY A 91 2.81 -9.22 15.37
C GLY A 91 3.26 -9.55 13.94
N ASN A 92 2.69 -10.58 13.30
CA ASN A 92 2.96 -11.01 11.93
C ASN A 92 1.96 -10.45 10.89
N ARG A 93 0.91 -9.73 11.31
CA ARG A 93 0.03 -9.01 10.36
C ARG A 93 0.73 -7.76 9.83
N ILE A 94 0.40 -7.40 8.60
CA ILE A 94 0.80 -6.14 7.95
C ILE A 94 -0.24 -5.09 8.32
N THR A 95 0.17 -4.00 8.98
CA THR A 95 -0.73 -2.87 9.26
C THR A 95 -0.85 -1.96 8.05
N VAL A 96 -2.08 -1.59 7.71
CA VAL A 96 -2.41 -0.86 6.47
C VAL A 96 -3.14 0.44 6.79
N GLY A 97 -2.68 1.54 6.19
CA GLY A 97 -3.45 2.79 6.08
C GLY A 97 -4.07 2.94 4.70
N CYS A 98 -5.34 3.35 4.61
CA CYS A 98 -6.01 3.57 3.33
C CYS A 98 -6.16 5.08 3.04
N ILE A 99 -5.70 5.55 1.88
CA ILE A 99 -5.69 6.96 1.47
C ILE A 99 -6.50 7.11 0.16
N GLY A 100 -7.56 7.91 0.20
CA GLY A 100 -8.58 7.96 -0.84
C GLY A 100 -9.58 6.82 -0.67
N LEU A 101 -10.84 7.17 -0.37
CA LEU A 101 -11.84 6.24 0.17
C LEU A 101 -13.17 6.26 -0.61
N GLY A 102 -13.34 7.15 -1.58
CA GLY A 102 -14.37 7.01 -2.61
C GLY A 102 -14.13 5.79 -3.51
N GLY A 103 -15.15 5.40 -4.30
CA GLY A 103 -15.04 4.43 -5.41
C GLY A 103 -14.12 3.21 -5.17
N MET A 104 -13.04 3.11 -5.95
CA MET A 104 -12.05 2.02 -5.84
C MET A 104 -11.33 1.97 -4.49
N GLY A 105 -11.15 3.10 -3.80
CA GLY A 105 -10.50 3.15 -2.48
C GLY A 105 -11.27 2.36 -1.42
N SER A 106 -12.60 2.52 -1.38
CA SER A 106 -13.49 1.69 -0.55
C SER A 106 -13.42 0.20 -0.92
N GLY A 107 -13.35 -0.12 -2.22
CA GLY A 107 -13.21 -1.50 -2.70
C GLY A 107 -11.89 -2.15 -2.26
N ASN A 108 -10.77 -1.42 -2.41
CA ASN A 108 -9.44 -1.86 -2.01
C ASN A 108 -9.34 -2.06 -0.49
N MET A 109 -9.84 -1.10 0.30
CA MET A 109 -9.95 -1.24 1.75
C MET A 109 -10.73 -2.50 2.14
N SER A 110 -11.88 -2.76 1.50
CA SER A 110 -12.66 -3.99 1.74
C SER A 110 -11.86 -5.26 1.42
N GLY A 111 -11.07 -5.23 0.34
CA GLY A 111 -10.13 -6.31 0.02
C GLY A 111 -9.11 -6.59 1.12
N PHE A 112 -8.55 -5.55 1.77
CA PHE A 112 -7.66 -5.69 2.93
C PHE A 112 -8.40 -6.15 4.19
N LEU A 113 -9.65 -5.74 4.40
CA LEU A 113 -10.49 -6.19 5.53
C LEU A 113 -10.76 -7.70 5.50
N ASP A 114 -10.74 -8.33 4.31
CA ASP A 114 -10.90 -9.78 4.12
C ASP A 114 -9.56 -10.56 4.15
N ARG A 115 -8.46 -9.92 4.54
CA ARG A 115 -7.15 -10.55 4.70
C ARG A 115 -6.81 -10.83 6.17
N ALA A 116 -6.66 -12.11 6.53
CA ALA A 116 -6.19 -12.51 7.87
C ALA A 116 -4.72 -12.17 8.16
N ASP A 117 -3.94 -11.86 7.12
CA ASP A 117 -2.54 -11.44 7.15
C ASP A 117 -2.34 -9.91 7.06
N ALA A 118 -3.43 -9.13 6.95
CA ALA A 118 -3.39 -7.67 7.01
C ALA A 118 -4.35 -7.12 8.08
N GLN A 119 -4.19 -5.84 8.43
CA GLN A 119 -5.07 -5.16 9.38
C GLN A 119 -5.14 -3.67 9.03
N VAL A 120 -6.32 -3.15 8.73
CA VAL A 120 -6.52 -1.71 8.49
C VAL A 120 -6.56 -0.99 9.84
N VAL A 121 -5.69 0.02 10.03
CA VAL A 121 -5.55 0.75 11.32
C VAL A 121 -5.76 2.26 11.20
N ALA A 122 -5.85 2.77 9.97
CA ALA A 122 -6.05 4.17 9.66
C ALA A 122 -6.74 4.34 8.31
N VAL A 123 -7.60 5.37 8.21
CA VAL A 123 -8.24 5.78 6.96
C VAL A 123 -8.05 7.30 6.74
N CYS A 124 -7.84 7.72 5.51
CA CYS A 124 -7.63 9.11 5.13
C CYS A 124 -8.39 9.49 3.85
N ASP A 125 -9.21 10.54 3.94
CA ASP A 125 -9.85 11.21 2.80
C ASP A 125 -10.21 12.65 3.20
N VAL A 126 -10.14 13.56 2.24
CA VAL A 126 -10.46 14.99 2.35
C VAL A 126 -11.97 15.24 2.38
N ASP A 127 -12.77 14.28 1.90
CA ASP A 127 -14.20 14.22 2.12
C ASP A 127 -14.48 13.44 3.42
N SER A 128 -14.89 14.18 4.44
CA SER A 128 -15.22 13.62 5.76
C SER A 128 -16.36 12.61 5.74
N ARG A 129 -17.21 12.59 4.70
CA ARG A 129 -18.27 11.59 4.52
C ARG A 129 -17.66 10.25 4.12
N HIS A 130 -16.76 10.22 3.13
CA HIS A 130 -16.02 9.02 2.75
C HIS A 130 -15.20 8.49 3.93
N ARG A 131 -14.49 9.40 4.61
CA ARG A 131 -13.62 9.08 5.74
C ARG A 131 -14.35 8.44 6.92
N ARG A 132 -15.44 9.07 7.41
CA ARG A 132 -16.24 8.52 8.52
C ARG A 132 -16.89 7.19 8.14
N ASN A 133 -17.42 7.07 6.92
CA ASN A 133 -18.01 5.82 6.43
C ASN A 133 -16.98 4.68 6.38
N ALA A 134 -15.77 4.96 5.91
CA ALA A 134 -14.68 3.98 5.91
C ALA A 134 -14.28 3.56 7.33
N MET A 135 -14.07 4.51 8.24
CA MET A 135 -13.76 4.24 9.65
C MET A 135 -14.83 3.36 10.30
N MET A 136 -16.11 3.70 10.14
CA MET A 136 -17.24 2.89 10.64
C MET A 136 -17.27 1.48 10.02
N ASN A 137 -16.88 1.32 8.75
CA ASN A 137 -16.80 0.02 8.09
C ASN A 137 -15.66 -0.85 8.64
N VAL A 138 -14.48 -0.26 8.89
CA VAL A 138 -13.34 -0.95 9.52
C VAL A 138 -13.68 -1.37 10.94
N ASN A 139 -14.16 -0.43 11.76
CA ASN A 139 -14.56 -0.66 13.16
C ASN A 139 -15.66 -1.73 13.28
N ARG A 140 -16.69 -1.69 12.42
CA ARG A 140 -17.73 -2.73 12.36
C ARG A 140 -17.19 -4.10 11.94
N LYS A 141 -16.20 -4.16 11.03
CA LYS A 141 -15.58 -5.43 10.60
C LYS A 141 -14.78 -6.08 11.72
N TYR A 142 -14.07 -5.29 12.53
CA TYR A 142 -13.20 -5.77 13.59
C TYR A 142 -13.87 -5.84 14.97
N GLY A 143 -15.04 -5.24 15.16
CA GLY A 143 -15.81 -5.28 16.40
C GLY A 143 -15.22 -4.39 17.50
N ASN A 144 -14.62 -3.27 17.12
CA ASN A 144 -13.92 -2.33 18.00
C ASN A 144 -14.04 -0.88 17.48
N GLU A 145 -13.34 0.06 18.12
CA GLU A 145 -13.31 1.48 17.73
C GLU A 145 -11.88 1.96 17.41
N ASP A 146 -10.95 1.03 17.13
CA ASP A 146 -9.51 1.29 17.04
C ASP A 146 -9.08 2.06 15.77
N CYS A 147 -9.91 2.12 14.72
CA CYS A 147 -9.53 2.74 13.44
C CYS A 147 -9.54 4.27 13.52
N ALA A 148 -8.36 4.89 13.43
CA ALA A 148 -8.24 6.34 13.38
C ALA A 148 -8.58 6.91 11.99
N GLU A 149 -9.05 8.15 11.96
CA GLU A 149 -9.31 8.90 10.73
C GLU A 149 -8.42 10.15 10.59
N TYR A 150 -7.99 10.45 9.35
CA TYR A 150 -7.14 11.61 9.04
C TYR A 150 -7.68 12.39 7.84
N ASN A 151 -7.69 13.72 7.94
CA ASN A 151 -7.96 14.58 6.77
C ASN A 151 -6.72 14.66 5.87
N ASP A 152 -5.55 14.81 6.49
CA ASP A 152 -4.27 14.93 5.80
C ASP A 152 -3.52 13.59 5.75
N PHE A 153 -3.15 13.15 4.55
CA PHE A 153 -2.40 11.91 4.37
C PHE A 153 -1.02 11.95 5.03
N ARG A 154 -0.43 13.13 5.24
CA ARG A 154 0.87 13.31 5.88
C ARG A 154 0.85 12.88 7.35
N GLU A 155 -0.26 13.09 8.05
CA GLU A 155 -0.45 12.64 9.44
C GLU A 155 -0.55 11.10 9.52
N LEU A 156 -1.30 10.49 8.60
CA LEU A 156 -1.35 9.02 8.48
C LEU A 156 0.03 8.45 8.16
N LEU A 157 0.79 9.06 7.24
CA LEU A 157 2.13 8.61 6.88
C LEU A 157 3.15 8.76 8.00
N ALA A 158 2.96 9.70 8.93
CA ALA A 158 3.82 9.91 10.09
C ALA A 158 3.67 8.84 11.19
N ARG A 159 2.72 7.91 11.06
CA ARG A 159 2.51 6.81 12.01
C ARG A 159 3.53 5.69 11.84
N ASP A 160 4.36 5.46 12.85
CA ASP A 160 5.33 4.36 12.86
C ASP A 160 4.69 2.96 12.93
N ASP A 161 3.43 2.84 13.38
CA ASP A 161 2.72 1.57 13.49
C ASP A 161 2.10 1.09 12.16
N ILE A 162 2.21 1.85 11.07
CA ILE A 162 1.74 1.47 9.73
C ILE A 162 2.90 0.90 8.90
N ASP A 163 2.79 -0.36 8.48
CA ASP A 163 3.74 -1.04 7.59
C ASP A 163 3.55 -0.62 6.12
N ALA A 164 2.29 -0.50 5.67
CA ALA A 164 1.93 -0.30 4.26
C ALA A 164 0.76 0.67 4.06
N VAL A 165 0.62 1.21 2.84
CA VAL A 165 -0.53 2.04 2.46
C VAL A 165 -1.22 1.59 1.17
N SER A 166 -2.53 1.76 1.11
CA SER A 166 -3.36 1.64 -0.08
C SER A 166 -3.74 3.03 -0.57
N ILE A 167 -3.31 3.41 -1.79
CA ILE A 167 -3.51 4.74 -2.38
C ILE A 167 -4.50 4.65 -3.54
N ALA A 168 -5.63 5.37 -3.44
CA ALA A 168 -6.68 5.45 -4.45
C ALA A 168 -7.25 6.90 -4.54
N VAL A 169 -6.34 7.85 -4.77
CA VAL A 169 -6.63 9.29 -4.93
C VAL A 169 -6.85 9.63 -6.42
N PRO A 170 -7.30 10.85 -6.81
CA PRO A 170 -7.33 11.28 -8.21
C PRO A 170 -5.93 11.31 -8.86
N ASP A 171 -5.82 11.11 -10.18
CA ASP A 171 -4.54 10.89 -10.87
C ASP A 171 -3.50 12.00 -10.57
N HIS A 172 -3.90 13.27 -10.49
CA HIS A 172 -3.03 14.42 -10.17
C HIS A 172 -2.37 14.35 -8.78
N TRP A 173 -2.90 13.54 -7.87
CA TRP A 173 -2.34 13.32 -6.53
C TRP A 173 -1.45 12.06 -6.42
N HIS A 174 -1.57 11.12 -7.36
CA HIS A 174 -0.93 9.79 -7.26
C HIS A 174 0.56 9.87 -6.94
N ALA A 175 1.31 10.70 -7.68
CA ALA A 175 2.75 10.76 -7.55
C ALA A 175 3.22 11.40 -6.25
N LEU A 176 2.57 12.48 -5.80
CA LEU A 176 2.93 13.16 -4.55
C LEU A 176 2.70 12.25 -3.34
N VAL A 177 1.53 11.62 -3.24
CA VAL A 177 1.21 10.72 -2.13
C VAL A 177 2.11 9.48 -2.16
N SER A 178 2.36 8.90 -3.34
CA SER A 178 3.24 7.73 -3.51
C SER A 178 4.70 8.01 -3.14
N VAL A 179 5.25 9.13 -3.61
CA VAL A 179 6.63 9.53 -3.26
C VAL A 179 6.74 9.82 -1.76
N LYS A 180 5.72 10.45 -1.15
CA LYS A 180 5.68 10.71 0.29
C LYS A 180 5.55 9.43 1.12
N ALA A 181 4.73 8.47 0.68
CA ALA A 181 4.62 7.17 1.32
C ALA A 181 5.95 6.41 1.29
N ALA A 182 6.64 6.43 0.14
CA ALA A 182 7.95 5.81 0.02
C ALA A 182 9.02 6.49 0.89
N GLN A 183 9.00 7.83 0.97
CA GLN A 183 9.84 8.62 1.88
C GLN A 183 9.58 8.27 3.36
N ALA A 184 8.33 8.05 3.74
CA ALA A 184 7.91 7.64 5.08
C ALA A 184 8.13 6.14 5.38
N GLY A 185 8.88 5.43 4.53
CA GLY A 185 9.22 4.02 4.72
C GLY A 185 8.07 3.03 4.49
N LYS A 186 6.93 3.48 3.98
CA LYS A 186 5.75 2.63 3.75
C LYS A 186 5.90 1.84 2.46
N ASP A 187 5.54 0.56 2.50
CA ASP A 187 5.31 -0.22 1.29
C ASP A 187 3.92 0.12 0.71
N ILE A 188 3.73 0.02 -0.60
CA ILE A 188 2.61 0.69 -1.29
C ILE A 188 1.82 -0.26 -2.20
N TYR A 189 0.50 -0.31 -1.99
CA TYR A 189 -0.46 -0.64 -3.03
C TYR A 189 -0.99 0.67 -3.61
N GLY A 190 -0.83 0.91 -4.91
CA GLY A 190 -1.29 2.13 -5.58
C GLY A 190 -2.17 1.80 -6.76
N GLU A 191 -3.32 2.46 -6.89
CA GLU A 191 -4.23 2.27 -8.02
C GLU A 191 -3.59 2.63 -9.38
N LYS A 192 -4.30 2.26 -10.45
CA LYS A 192 -4.01 2.74 -11.81
C LYS A 192 -4.80 4.03 -12.10
N PRO A 193 -4.26 4.98 -12.90
CA PRO A 193 -2.92 4.96 -13.51
C PRO A 193 -1.80 5.19 -12.47
N LEU A 194 -0.54 4.86 -12.81
CA LEU A 194 0.59 4.98 -11.86
C LEU A 194 0.80 6.43 -11.37
N ALA A 195 0.56 7.40 -12.25
CA ALA A 195 0.63 8.83 -12.05
C ALA A 195 -0.12 9.54 -13.18
N TYR A 196 -0.37 10.84 -13.04
CA TYR A 196 -1.00 11.67 -14.06
C TYR A 196 -0.16 11.78 -15.35
N ASN A 197 1.18 11.80 -15.26
CA ASN A 197 2.07 11.80 -16.44
C ASN A 197 3.34 10.95 -16.25
N ILE A 198 4.12 10.80 -17.35
CA ILE A 198 5.32 9.97 -17.41
C ILE A 198 6.45 10.47 -16.49
N THR A 199 6.63 11.79 -16.37
CA THR A 199 7.66 12.41 -15.53
C THR A 199 7.40 12.12 -14.05
N GLU A 200 6.16 12.27 -13.63
CA GLU A 200 5.69 11.89 -12.30
C GLU A 200 5.81 10.39 -12.05
N GLY A 201 5.39 9.55 -13.02
CA GLY A 201 5.54 8.10 -12.92
C GLY A 201 7.01 7.66 -12.77
N ARG A 202 7.95 8.37 -13.40
CA ARG A 202 9.39 8.19 -13.18
C ARG A 202 9.79 8.55 -11.75
N ALA A 203 9.32 9.67 -11.23
CA ALA A 203 9.59 10.08 -9.85
C ALA A 203 9.08 9.07 -8.81
N VAL A 204 7.91 8.45 -9.03
CA VAL A 204 7.40 7.35 -8.20
C VAL A 204 8.34 6.14 -8.25
N VAL A 205 8.71 5.67 -9.45
CA VAL A 205 9.62 4.52 -9.62
C VAL A 205 10.97 4.76 -8.95
N ASP A 206 11.52 5.97 -9.08
CA ASP A 206 12.82 6.32 -8.53
C ASP A 206 12.77 6.50 -7.01
N ALA A 207 11.66 6.99 -6.45
CA ALA A 207 11.43 7.04 -5.01
C ALA A 207 11.29 5.63 -4.40
N VAL A 208 10.45 4.77 -4.96
CA VAL A 208 10.26 3.38 -4.52
C VAL A 208 11.60 2.63 -4.48
N LYS A 209 12.43 2.79 -5.52
CA LYS A 209 13.79 2.24 -5.57
C LYS A 209 14.71 2.87 -4.52
N ARG A 210 14.74 4.20 -4.40
CA ARG A 210 15.62 4.94 -3.47
C ARG A 210 15.38 4.54 -2.01
N TYR A 211 14.13 4.39 -1.60
CA TYR A 211 13.75 4.04 -0.24
C TYR A 211 13.58 2.52 -0.03
N GLY A 212 13.84 1.71 -1.07
CA GLY A 212 13.80 0.25 -1.03
C GLY A 212 12.45 -0.31 -0.59
N ARG A 213 11.36 0.25 -1.13
CA ARG A 213 9.96 -0.13 -0.81
C ARG A 213 9.43 -1.19 -1.77
N VAL A 214 8.43 -1.93 -1.32
CA VAL A 214 7.58 -2.76 -2.19
C VAL A 214 6.51 -1.87 -2.84
N TRP A 215 6.26 -2.08 -4.13
CA TRP A 215 5.18 -1.44 -4.87
C TRP A 215 4.32 -2.50 -5.57
N GLN A 216 3.00 -2.38 -5.46
CA GLN A 216 2.01 -3.16 -6.19
C GLN A 216 1.00 -2.21 -6.87
N THR A 217 0.89 -2.28 -8.20
CA THR A 217 -0.13 -1.52 -8.94
C THR A 217 -1.49 -2.23 -8.88
N GLY A 218 -2.57 -1.47 -8.78
CA GLY A 218 -3.97 -1.92 -8.77
C GLY A 218 -4.53 -2.47 -10.07
N SER A 219 -3.68 -3.05 -10.94
CA SER A 219 -4.09 -3.73 -12.18
C SER A 219 -4.73 -5.11 -11.88
N TRP A 220 -5.79 -5.15 -11.07
CA TRP A 220 -6.39 -6.35 -10.49
C TRP A 220 -6.80 -7.43 -11.50
N GLN A 221 -7.17 -7.03 -12.73
CA GLN A 221 -7.47 -7.94 -13.84
C GLN A 221 -6.32 -8.94 -14.08
N ARG A 222 -5.06 -8.52 -13.94
CA ARG A 222 -3.87 -9.38 -14.11
C ARG A 222 -3.78 -10.53 -13.09
N SER A 223 -4.46 -10.40 -11.96
CA SER A 223 -4.54 -11.43 -10.91
C SER A 223 -5.72 -12.38 -11.08
N GLN A 224 -6.71 -12.04 -11.91
CA GLN A 224 -7.93 -12.83 -12.07
C GLN A 224 -7.72 -14.11 -12.91
N GLN A 225 -8.45 -15.16 -12.55
CA GLN A 225 -8.27 -16.50 -13.11
C GLN A 225 -8.44 -16.55 -14.63
N HIS A 226 -9.42 -15.84 -15.20
CA HIS A 226 -9.68 -15.89 -16.65
C HIS A 226 -8.60 -15.17 -17.48
N PHE A 227 -8.10 -14.01 -17.02
CA PHE A 227 -6.94 -13.34 -17.64
C PHE A 227 -5.69 -14.22 -17.56
N ARG A 228 -5.43 -14.84 -16.40
CA ARG A 228 -4.32 -15.78 -16.23
C ARG A 228 -4.47 -17.00 -17.15
N PHE A 229 -5.65 -17.59 -17.25
CA PHE A 229 -5.93 -18.70 -18.16
C PHE A 229 -5.69 -18.33 -19.63
N GLY A 230 -6.14 -17.16 -20.07
CA GLY A 230 -5.82 -16.62 -21.40
C GLY A 230 -4.32 -16.50 -21.66
N CYS A 231 -3.56 -15.98 -20.68
CA CYS A 231 -2.10 -15.92 -20.76
C CYS A 231 -1.46 -17.30 -20.88
N GLU A 232 -1.95 -18.30 -20.14
CA GLU A 232 -1.43 -19.67 -20.22
C GLU A 232 -1.74 -20.35 -21.56
N LEU A 233 -2.93 -20.14 -22.14
CA LEU A 233 -3.22 -20.62 -23.50
C LEU A 233 -2.25 -20.04 -24.54
N VAL A 234 -1.97 -18.74 -24.46
CA VAL A 234 -1.01 -18.06 -25.33
C VAL A 234 0.41 -18.61 -25.15
N ARG A 235 0.91 -18.65 -23.90
CA ARG A 235 2.29 -19.07 -23.59
C ARG A 235 2.57 -20.53 -23.93
N ASN A 236 1.58 -21.40 -23.78
CA ASN A 236 1.67 -22.81 -24.15
C ASN A 236 1.35 -23.06 -25.65
N GLY A 237 1.36 -22.02 -26.48
CA GLY A 237 1.22 -22.12 -27.94
C GLY A 237 -0.15 -22.60 -28.43
N ARG A 238 -1.18 -22.64 -27.57
CA ARG A 238 -2.48 -23.28 -27.86
C ARG A 238 -3.28 -22.60 -28.97
N ILE A 239 -2.94 -21.36 -29.32
CA ILE A 239 -3.57 -20.58 -30.38
C ILE A 239 -2.65 -20.34 -31.60
N GLY A 240 -1.48 -20.99 -31.65
CA GLY A 240 -0.48 -20.78 -32.71
C GLY A 240 0.19 -19.41 -32.65
N LYS A 241 0.69 -18.94 -33.82
CA LYS A 241 1.35 -17.64 -33.95
C LYS A 241 0.33 -16.51 -33.93
N ILE A 242 0.41 -15.62 -32.93
CA ILE A 242 -0.40 -14.40 -32.88
C ILE A 242 -0.07 -13.50 -34.07
N HIS A 243 -1.09 -13.10 -34.82
CA HIS A 243 -1.00 -12.15 -35.93
C HIS A 243 -1.57 -10.76 -35.59
N THR A 244 -2.65 -10.72 -34.81
CA THR A 244 -3.36 -9.47 -34.49
C THR A 244 -4.03 -9.59 -33.13
N VAL A 245 -3.94 -8.54 -32.32
CA VAL A 245 -4.71 -8.37 -31.08
C VAL A 245 -5.63 -7.18 -31.29
N LYS A 246 -6.91 -7.32 -30.95
CA LYS A 246 -7.89 -6.23 -30.97
C LYS A 246 -8.28 -5.93 -29.52
N VAL A 247 -8.13 -4.67 -29.12
CA VAL A 247 -8.50 -4.16 -27.80
C VAL A 247 -9.65 -3.18 -27.99
N GLY A 248 -10.72 -3.34 -27.22
CA GLY A 248 -11.82 -2.40 -27.13
C GLY A 248 -11.78 -1.65 -25.80
N LEU A 249 -12.19 -0.39 -25.80
CA LEU A 249 -12.51 0.36 -24.58
C LEU A 249 -14.04 0.46 -24.46
N PRO A 250 -14.61 0.61 -23.24
CA PRO A 250 -16.02 0.93 -23.10
C PRO A 250 -16.37 2.22 -23.84
N ASN A 251 -17.51 2.24 -24.52
CA ASN A 251 -18.00 3.37 -25.31
C ASN A 251 -18.86 4.36 -24.50
N THR A 252 -18.97 4.17 -23.19
CA THR A 252 -19.77 4.99 -22.29
C THR A 252 -18.89 6.01 -21.55
N ASN A 253 -19.03 7.29 -21.88
CA ASN A 253 -18.58 8.37 -21.00
C ASN A 253 -19.55 8.45 -19.82
N SER A 254 -19.26 7.72 -18.74
CA SER A 254 -20.05 7.73 -17.51
C SER A 254 -19.81 9.03 -16.74
N ILE A 255 -20.27 10.17 -17.27
CA ILE A 255 -20.30 11.44 -16.53
C ILE A 255 -21.45 11.35 -15.53
N HIS A 256 -21.17 11.56 -14.25
CA HIS A 256 -22.20 11.66 -13.22
C HIS A 256 -22.85 13.05 -13.29
N GLU A 257 -24.16 13.11 -13.03
CA GLU A 257 -24.90 14.36 -12.92
C GLU A 257 -24.32 15.25 -11.80
N GLY A 258 -24.46 16.56 -11.98
CA GLY A 258 -24.07 17.56 -11.00
C GLY A 258 -24.04 18.96 -11.60
N SER A 259 -24.12 19.98 -10.75
CA SER A 259 -23.97 21.38 -11.19
C SER A 259 -22.55 21.67 -11.71
N THR A 260 -22.46 22.29 -12.88
CA THR A 260 -21.21 22.88 -13.40
C THR A 260 -21.02 24.34 -12.96
N SER A 261 -22.07 24.98 -12.45
CA SER A 261 -22.02 26.35 -11.92
C SER A 261 -21.17 26.40 -10.65
N PRO A 262 -20.26 27.39 -10.51
CA PRO A 262 -19.49 27.60 -9.29
C PRO A 262 -20.36 27.73 -8.03
N CYS A 263 -19.94 27.09 -6.95
CA CYS A 263 -20.54 27.19 -5.63
C CYS A 263 -19.50 26.95 -4.54
N GLU A 264 -19.88 27.11 -3.27
CA GLU A 264 -19.02 26.73 -2.14
C GLU A 264 -18.94 25.20 -1.98
N PRO A 265 -17.79 24.65 -1.56
CA PRO A 265 -17.67 23.24 -1.19
C PRO A 265 -18.67 22.86 -0.07
N PRO A 266 -19.23 21.64 -0.09
CA PRO A 266 -20.06 21.14 1.01
C PRO A 266 -19.26 21.04 2.31
N GLU A 267 -19.95 21.18 3.45
CA GLU A 267 -19.34 21.10 4.78
C GLU A 267 -18.54 19.79 4.96
N GLY A 268 -17.29 19.94 5.40
CA GLY A 268 -16.40 18.80 5.65
C GLY A 268 -15.85 18.14 4.38
N PHE A 269 -15.83 18.85 3.24
CA PHE A 269 -15.00 18.53 2.08
C PHE A 269 -13.88 19.56 1.95
N ASP A 270 -12.64 19.15 2.23
CA ASP A 270 -11.44 19.98 2.08
C ASP A 270 -11.07 20.08 0.59
N TYR A 271 -11.68 21.06 -0.09
CA TYR A 271 -11.51 21.26 -1.52
C TYR A 271 -10.12 21.78 -1.91
N ASP A 272 -9.46 22.58 -1.05
CA ASP A 272 -8.11 23.06 -1.30
C ASP A 272 -7.10 21.90 -1.31
N MET A 273 -7.21 20.97 -0.36
CA MET A 273 -6.44 19.72 -0.37
C MET A 273 -6.90 18.77 -1.49
N TRP A 274 -8.18 18.74 -1.87
CA TRP A 274 -8.63 17.94 -3.01
C TRP A 274 -8.01 18.41 -4.34
N LEU A 275 -7.98 19.73 -4.55
CA LEU A 275 -7.45 20.35 -5.76
C LEU A 275 -5.91 20.25 -5.81
N GLY A 276 -5.25 20.60 -4.71
CA GLY A 276 -3.84 20.26 -4.47
C GLY A 276 -2.87 20.80 -5.51
N PRO A 277 -2.11 19.94 -6.24
CA PRO A 277 -1.14 20.37 -7.23
C PRO A 277 -1.74 20.84 -8.56
N ALA A 278 -3.05 20.66 -8.77
CA ALA A 278 -3.71 21.07 -10.01
C ALA A 278 -3.91 22.62 -10.06
N PRO A 279 -4.06 23.21 -11.27
CA PRO A 279 -4.43 24.61 -11.42
C PRO A 279 -5.68 25.00 -10.61
N TYR A 280 -5.70 26.23 -10.10
CA TYR A 280 -6.87 26.73 -9.37
C TYR A 280 -8.12 26.72 -10.25
N ALA A 281 -9.20 26.15 -9.73
CA ALA A 281 -10.54 26.20 -10.30
C ALA A 281 -11.56 26.33 -9.16
N PRO A 282 -12.63 27.13 -9.31
CA PRO A 282 -13.69 27.19 -8.32
C PRO A 282 -14.38 25.82 -8.19
N TYR A 283 -14.87 25.50 -7.00
CA TYR A 283 -15.63 24.28 -6.77
C TYR A 283 -16.93 24.31 -7.58
N CYS A 284 -17.26 23.18 -8.18
CA CYS A 284 -18.60 22.83 -8.57
C CYS A 284 -18.77 21.31 -8.45
N GLU A 285 -20.01 20.86 -8.22
CA GLU A 285 -20.33 19.46 -7.96
C GLU A 285 -19.84 18.52 -9.08
N ALA A 286 -20.05 18.90 -10.34
CA ALA A 286 -19.67 18.12 -11.50
C ALA A 286 -18.15 17.96 -11.71
N ARG A 287 -17.31 18.69 -10.95
CA ARG A 287 -15.84 18.70 -11.08
C ARG A 287 -15.14 17.60 -10.29
N CYS A 288 -15.78 17.10 -9.23
CA CYS A 288 -15.15 16.27 -8.20
C CYS A 288 -15.46 14.77 -8.34
N HIS A 289 -14.91 13.97 -7.42
CA HIS A 289 -15.21 12.56 -7.21
C HIS A 289 -15.12 11.67 -8.48
N TRP A 290 -16.23 11.26 -9.10
CA TRP A 290 -16.14 10.38 -10.27
C TRP A 290 -15.67 11.11 -11.53
N ASN A 291 -16.09 12.38 -11.68
CA ASN A 291 -15.93 13.17 -12.90
C ASN A 291 -14.53 13.75 -13.11
N PHE A 292 -13.62 13.67 -12.11
CA PHE A 292 -12.24 14.16 -12.29
C PHE A 292 -11.57 13.56 -13.53
N ARG A 293 -11.94 12.31 -13.89
CA ARG A 293 -11.44 11.57 -15.05
C ARG A 293 -11.54 12.35 -16.36
N TRP A 294 -12.55 13.21 -16.48
CA TRP A 294 -12.91 13.90 -17.72
C TRP A 294 -12.38 15.34 -17.77
N ILE A 295 -11.53 15.72 -16.82
CA ILE A 295 -10.95 17.06 -16.70
C ILE A 295 -9.43 16.93 -16.84
N SER A 296 -8.89 17.57 -17.88
CA SER A 296 -7.47 17.50 -18.22
C SER A 296 -6.54 17.89 -17.09
N ASP A 297 -6.97 18.80 -16.22
CA ASP A 297 -6.19 19.28 -15.07
C ASP A 297 -5.95 18.19 -14.00
N TYR A 298 -6.76 17.12 -14.02
CA TYR A 298 -6.77 16.07 -13.00
C TYR A 298 -6.45 14.68 -13.55
N ALA A 299 -6.79 14.39 -14.80
CA ALA A 299 -6.67 13.06 -15.41
C ALA A 299 -6.61 13.11 -16.95
N GLY A 300 -6.21 12.00 -17.57
CA GLY A 300 -6.08 11.85 -19.03
C GLY A 300 -7.25 11.16 -19.74
N GLY A 301 -8.46 11.18 -19.16
CA GLY A 301 -9.66 10.66 -19.81
C GLY A 301 -9.75 9.14 -19.91
N GLN A 302 -10.62 8.67 -20.82
CA GLN A 302 -10.95 7.25 -20.98
C GLN A 302 -9.72 6.41 -21.34
N LEU A 303 -8.73 7.02 -22.00
CA LEU A 303 -7.48 6.37 -22.33
C LEU A 303 -6.64 6.07 -21.08
N THR A 304 -6.43 7.02 -20.16
CA THR A 304 -5.62 6.74 -18.95
C THR A 304 -6.35 5.85 -17.95
N ASP A 305 -7.68 5.94 -17.87
CA ASP A 305 -8.48 5.08 -16.99
C ASP A 305 -8.48 3.60 -17.45
N TRP A 306 -8.54 3.32 -18.76
CA TRP A 306 -8.63 1.95 -19.28
C TRP A 306 -7.35 1.36 -19.90
N ALA A 307 -6.37 2.17 -20.33
CA ALA A 307 -5.12 1.63 -20.88
C ALA A 307 -4.39 0.71 -19.89
N GLY A 308 -4.35 1.09 -18.61
CA GLY A 308 -3.73 0.27 -17.54
C GLY A 308 -4.43 -1.06 -17.23
N HIS A 309 -5.57 -1.34 -17.87
CA HIS A 309 -6.26 -2.62 -17.82
C HIS A 309 -6.01 -3.51 -19.06
N HIS A 310 -5.71 -2.92 -20.23
CA HIS A 310 -5.75 -3.64 -21.51
C HIS A 310 -4.46 -3.57 -22.34
N ILE A 311 -3.44 -2.88 -21.84
CA ILE A 311 -2.08 -2.78 -22.41
C ILE A 311 -1.07 -3.35 -21.41
#